data_AF-A0A9W5EW54-F1
#
_entry.id   AF-A0A9W5EW54-F1
#
_cell.length_a   1.000
_cell.length_b   1.000
_cell.length_c   1.000
_cell.angle_alpha   90.00
_cell.angle_beta   90.00
_cell.angle_gamma   90.00
#
_symmetry.space_group_name_H-M   'P 1'
#
loop_
_entity.id
_entity.type
_entity.pdbx_description
1 polymer ?
#
loop_
_entity_poly.entity_id
_entity_poly.type
_entity_poly.pdbx_seq_one_letter_code
_entity_poly.pdbx_strand_id
1 'polypeptide(L)'
;MNTKFSQVIKLKKQNLDKIEICLAKCRTLRSQLEDLLKKATLELGSYKFPKGGNFIVMKSSLEEQRLLREHKDDLMEKLNLNQKEIMHYELQYKKAYMEFEKIRYLEQEEIKKILEKAKKDEAIMLDEIAIQRYSFIKAN
;
A
#
# COMPACT_ATOMS: atom_id res chain seq x y z
N MET A 1 -13.14 -18.03 15.74
CA MET A 1 -12.08 -18.81 16.39
C MET A 1 -10.82 -17.97 16.42
N ASN A 2 -10.30 -17.62 17.60
CA ASN A 2 -8.99 -16.96 17.71
C ASN A 2 -7.92 -18.04 17.60
N THR A 3 -7.33 -18.18 16.41
CA THR A 3 -6.17 -19.05 16.18
C THR A 3 -4.90 -18.37 16.71
N LYS A 4 -3.81 -19.13 16.86
CA LYS A 4 -2.50 -18.56 17.22
C LYS A 4 -2.01 -17.57 16.15
N PHE A 5 -2.46 -17.72 14.91
CA PHE A 5 -2.09 -16.87 13.77
C PHE A 5 -2.92 -15.59 13.63
N SER A 6 -4.11 -15.52 14.24
CA SER A 6 -5.01 -14.36 14.08
C SER A 6 -4.38 -13.03 14.56
N GLN A 7 -3.57 -13.07 15.62
CA GLN A 7 -2.83 -11.89 16.09
C GLN A 7 -1.74 -11.47 15.10
N VAL A 8 -1.02 -12.44 14.53
CA VAL A 8 0.05 -12.20 13.56
C VAL A 8 -0.52 -11.65 12.25
N ILE A 9 -1.66 -12.16 11.80
CA ILE A 9 -2.37 -11.67 10.60
C ILE A 9 -2.83 -10.24 10.78
N LYS A 10 -3.37 -9.87 11.95
CA LYS A 10 -3.73 -8.48 12.25
C LYS A 10 -2.51 -7.56 12.17
N LEU A 11 -1.39 -7.93 12.76
CA LEU A 11 -0.16 -7.14 12.72
C LEU A 11 0.39 -6.99 11.29
N LYS A 12 0.38 -8.08 10.51
CA LYS A 12 0.84 -8.07 9.12
C LYS A 12 -0.08 -7.25 8.23
N LYS A 13 -1.39 -7.32 8.44
CA LYS A 13 -2.38 -6.47 7.76
C LYS A 13 -2.14 -5.00 8.07
N GLN A 14 -1.98 -4.64 9.34
CA GLN A 14 -1.65 -3.26 9.73
C GLN A 14 -0.35 -2.76 9.08
N ASN A 15 0.66 -3.63 8.95
CA ASN A 15 1.90 -3.25 8.28
C ASN A 15 1.69 -3.02 6.77
N LEU A 16 0.87 -3.86 6.13
CA LEU A 16 0.50 -3.72 4.72
C LEU A 16 -0.30 -2.43 4.48
N ASP A 17 -1.30 -2.15 5.32
CA ASP A 17 -2.10 -0.93 5.27
C ASP A 17 -1.21 0.33 5.40
N LYS A 18 -0.19 0.30 6.29
CA LYS A 18 0.79 1.40 6.42
C LYS A 18 1.58 1.63 5.13
N ILE A 19 2.04 0.55 4.48
CA ILE A 19 2.78 0.64 3.23
C ILE A 19 1.88 1.18 2.11
N GLU A 20 0.61 0.75 2.05
CA GLU A 20 -0.36 1.27 1.08
C GLU A 20 -0.61 2.77 1.25
N ILE A 21 -0.75 3.24 2.49
CA ILE A 21 -0.89 4.67 2.78
C ILE A 21 0.35 5.43 2.31
N CYS A 22 1.56 4.91 2.55
CA CYS A 22 2.80 5.53 2.07
C CYS A 22 2.85 5.57 0.53
N LEU A 23 2.48 4.48 -0.15
CA LEU A 23 2.39 4.43 -1.61
C LEU A 23 1.39 5.44 -2.16
N ALA A 24 0.22 5.55 -1.55
CA ALA A 24 -0.79 6.52 -1.93
C ALA A 24 -0.24 7.95 -1.80
N LYS A 25 0.44 8.27 -0.68
CA LYS A 25 1.09 9.57 -0.48
C LYS A 25 2.14 9.86 -1.56
N CYS A 26 3.07 8.93 -1.83
CA CYS A 26 4.08 9.13 -2.86
C CYS A 26 3.45 9.34 -4.25
N ARG A 27 2.40 8.59 -4.59
CA ARG A 27 1.66 8.76 -5.85
C ARG A 27 0.97 10.11 -5.95
N THR A 28 0.34 10.58 -4.88
CA THR A 28 -0.26 11.93 -4.85
C THR A 28 0.80 13.02 -5.02
N LEU A 29 1.93 12.89 -4.32
CA LEU A 29 3.05 13.82 -4.44
C LEU A 29 3.64 13.81 -5.85
N ARG A 30 3.72 12.64 -6.50
CA ARG A 30 4.20 12.52 -7.88
C ARG A 30 3.27 13.28 -8.84
N SER A 31 1.96 13.11 -8.72
CA SER A 31 0.99 13.86 -9.53
C SER A 31 1.14 15.37 -9.33
N GLN A 32 1.32 15.83 -8.09
CA GLN A 32 1.54 17.24 -7.79
C GLN A 32 2.84 17.77 -8.42
N LEU A 33 3.93 17.02 -8.33
CA LEU A 33 5.21 17.39 -8.94
C LEU A 33 5.13 17.44 -10.47
N GLU A 34 4.43 16.49 -11.10
CA GLU A 34 4.18 16.49 -12.54
C GLU A 34 3.38 17.72 -12.98
N ASP A 35 2.37 18.12 -12.22
CA ASP A 35 1.58 19.32 -12.50
C ASP A 35 2.38 20.61 -12.31
N LEU A 36 3.20 20.69 -11.26
CA LEU A 36 4.12 21.82 -11.05
C LEU A 36 5.14 21.92 -12.18
N LEU A 37 5.71 20.80 -12.63
CA LEU A 37 6.66 20.77 -13.72
C LEU A 37 6.03 21.19 -15.06
N LYS A 38 4.78 20.79 -15.32
CA LYS A 38 4.01 21.29 -16.48
C LYS A 38 3.84 22.80 -16.42
N LYS A 39 3.45 23.35 -15.26
CA LYS A 39 3.30 24.81 -15.07
C LYS A 39 4.62 25.54 -15.30
N ALA A 40 5.72 25.09 -14.67
CA ALA A 40 7.04 25.69 -14.85
C ALA A 40 7.51 25.62 -16.33
N THR A 41 7.18 24.53 -17.03
CA THR A 41 7.51 24.38 -18.46
C THR A 41 6.68 25.33 -19.33
N LEU A 42 5.40 25.52 -19.02
CA LEU A 42 4.54 26.50 -19.70
C LEU A 42 5.01 27.93 -19.44
N GLU A 43 5.37 28.26 -18.20
CA GLU A 43 5.91 29.57 -17.81
C GLU A 43 7.19 29.88 -18.61
N LEU A 44 8.14 28.95 -18.67
CA LEU A 44 9.35 29.08 -19.49
C LEU A 44 9.05 29.23 -20.98
N GLY A 45 8.06 28.50 -21.52
CA GLY A 45 7.67 28.60 -22.93
C GLY A 45 6.93 29.89 -23.28
N SER A 46 6.20 30.45 -22.32
CA SER A 46 5.49 31.72 -22.45
C SER A 46 6.37 32.95 -22.23
N TYR A 47 7.57 32.75 -21.67
CA TYR A 47 8.51 33.82 -21.35
C TYR A 47 9.01 34.52 -22.62
N LYS A 48 8.61 35.78 -22.80
CA LYS A 48 9.06 36.61 -23.92
C LYS A 48 10.22 37.49 -23.45
N PHE A 49 11.38 37.28 -24.05
CA PHE A 49 12.52 38.15 -23.81
C PHE A 49 12.21 39.60 -24.24
N PRO A 50 12.57 40.62 -23.44
CA PRO A 50 12.31 42.01 -23.80
C PRO A 50 13.06 42.38 -25.09
N LYS A 51 12.32 42.82 -26.13
CA LYS A 51 12.87 43.20 -27.45
C LYS A 51 13.65 44.53 -27.43
N GLY A 52 13.60 45.26 -26.31
CA GLY A 52 14.30 46.53 -26.09
C GLY A 52 14.16 46.97 -24.64
N GLY A 53 15.10 47.77 -24.14
CA GLY A 53 15.15 48.25 -22.76
C GLY A 53 16.57 48.56 -22.29
N ASN A 54 16.69 49.20 -21.12
CA ASN A 54 17.98 49.44 -20.48
C ASN A 54 18.68 48.11 -20.15
N PHE A 55 20.02 48.09 -20.14
CA PHE A 55 20.85 46.92 -19.82
C PHE A 55 20.42 46.21 -18.52
N ILE A 56 19.97 46.98 -17.52
CA ILE A 56 19.46 46.47 -16.24
C ILE A 56 18.24 45.55 -16.44
N VAL A 57 17.32 45.92 -17.35
CA VAL A 57 16.10 45.15 -17.64
C VAL A 57 16.44 43.84 -18.34
N MET A 58 17.39 43.88 -19.28
CA MET A 58 17.86 42.67 -19.96
C MET A 58 18.56 41.71 -19.00
N LYS A 59 19.39 42.24 -18.09
CA LYS A 59 20.06 41.43 -17.06
C LYS A 59 19.06 40.79 -16.10
N SER A 60 18.07 41.55 -15.62
CA SER A 60 17.00 41.01 -14.77
C SER A 60 16.25 39.87 -15.45
N SER A 61 15.91 40.05 -16.73
CA SER A 61 15.22 39.03 -17.51
C SER A 61 16.03 37.74 -17.70
N LEU A 62 17.36 37.86 -17.88
CA LEU A 62 18.25 36.69 -17.93
C LEU A 62 18.31 35.94 -16.60
N GLU A 63 18.40 36.67 -15.48
CA GLU A 63 18.41 36.07 -14.14
C GLU A 63 17.07 35.39 -13.83
N GLU A 64 15.94 36.01 -14.16
CA GLU A 64 14.61 35.38 -14.04
C GLU A 64 14.52 34.08 -14.84
N GLN A 65 14.98 34.09 -16.10
CA GLN A 65 14.96 32.90 -16.94
C GLN A 65 15.89 31.81 -16.40
N ARG A 66 17.02 32.20 -15.81
CA ARG A 66 17.94 31.27 -15.14
C ARG A 66 17.27 30.64 -13.92
N LEU A 67 16.66 31.44 -13.04
CA LEU A 67 15.95 30.96 -11.86
C LEU A 67 14.80 30.01 -12.23
N LEU A 68 14.05 30.31 -13.29
CA LEU A 68 12.99 29.43 -13.79
C LEU A 68 13.52 28.10 -14.31
N ARG A 69 14.70 28.09 -14.95
CA ARG A 69 15.38 26.85 -15.36
C ARG A 69 15.87 26.04 -14.16
N GLU A 70 16.55 26.68 -13.22
CA GLU A 70 16.99 26.04 -11.98
C GLU A 70 15.80 25.44 -11.21
N HIS A 71 14.69 26.17 -11.10
CA HIS A 71 13.47 25.68 -10.47
C HIS A 71 12.88 24.44 -11.18
N LYS A 72 12.91 24.41 -12.51
CA LYS A 72 12.47 23.25 -13.29
C LYS A 72 13.38 22.04 -13.05
N ASP A 73 14.69 22.25 -13.01
CA ASP A 73 15.67 21.19 -12.78
C ASP A 73 15.50 20.60 -11.36
N ASP A 74 15.28 21.45 -10.35
CA ASP A 74 14.95 21.03 -8.98
C ASP A 74 13.67 20.19 -8.92
N LEU A 75 12.63 20.58 -9.66
CA LEU A 75 11.39 19.82 -9.75
C LEU A 75 11.60 18.45 -10.42
N MET A 76 12.44 18.38 -11.46
CA MET A 76 12.83 17.12 -12.10
C MET A 76 13.59 16.20 -11.14
N GLU A 77 14.51 16.75 -10.35
CA GLU A 77 15.25 15.97 -9.35
C GLU A 77 14.30 15.40 -8.29
N LYS A 78 13.39 16.22 -7.75
CA LYS A 78 12.38 15.79 -6.79
C LYS A 78 11.48 14.69 -7.35
N LEU A 79 11.11 14.78 -8.62
CA LEU A 79 10.31 13.74 -9.29
C LEU A 79 11.10 12.43 -9.39
N ASN A 80 12.38 12.48 -9.76
CA ASN A 80 13.25 11.30 -9.82
C ASN A 80 13.43 10.64 -8.44
N LEU A 81 13.57 11.44 -7.38
CA LEU A 81 13.66 10.94 -6.01
C LEU A 81 12.35 10.25 -5.59
N ASN A 82 11.20 10.90 -5.81
CA ASN A 82 9.90 10.31 -5.53
C ASN A 82 9.69 9.01 -6.31
N GLN A 83 10.11 8.94 -7.58
CA GLN A 83 10.02 7.71 -8.36
C GLN A 83 10.82 6.55 -7.74
N LYS A 84 12.01 6.83 -7.19
CA LYS A 84 12.79 5.83 -6.45
C LYS A 84 12.09 5.40 -5.16
N GLU A 85 11.46 6.33 -4.45
CA GLU A 85 10.67 6.02 -3.24
C GLU A 85 9.46 5.15 -3.56
N ILE A 86 8.72 5.43 -4.64
CA ILE A 86 7.61 4.59 -5.11
C ILE A 86 8.10 3.17 -5.36
N MET A 87 9.19 3.01 -6.10
CA MET A 87 9.76 1.68 -6.37
C MET A 87 10.17 0.95 -5.09
N HIS A 88 10.75 1.69 -4.12
CA HIS A 88 11.12 1.13 -2.83
C HIS A 88 9.88 0.60 -2.07
N TYR A 89 8.83 1.41 -1.96
CA TYR A 89 7.61 1.00 -1.28
C TYR A 89 6.85 -0.10 -2.03
N GLU A 90 6.89 -0.14 -3.37
CA GLU A 90 6.30 -1.25 -4.15
C GLU A 90 7.02 -2.58 -3.88
N LEU A 91 8.34 -2.55 -3.76
CA LEU A 91 9.11 -3.74 -3.38
C LEU A 91 8.79 -4.19 -1.95
N GLN A 92 8.70 -3.26 -1.01
CA GLN A 92 8.30 -3.55 0.37
C GLN A 92 6.88 -4.14 0.42
N TYR A 93 5.95 -3.56 -0.33
CA TYR A 93 4.58 -4.03 -0.43
C TYR A 93 4.53 -5.48 -0.92
N LYS A 94 5.23 -5.79 -2.03
CA LYS A 94 5.28 -7.17 -2.57
C LYS A 94 5.80 -8.18 -1.53
N LYS A 95 6.85 -7.82 -0.79
CA LYS A 95 7.40 -8.68 0.28
C LYS A 95 6.40 -8.88 1.41
N ALA A 96 5.82 -7.80 1.92
CA ALA A 96 4.85 -7.84 3.01
C ALA A 96 3.57 -8.61 2.61
N TYR A 97 3.11 -8.44 1.37
CA TYR A 97 1.95 -9.13 0.81
C TYR A 97 2.18 -10.65 0.74
N MET A 98 3.34 -11.09 0.23
CA MET A 98 3.68 -12.52 0.20
C MET A 98 3.72 -13.14 1.61
N GLU A 99 4.28 -12.42 2.59
CA GLU A 99 4.29 -12.90 3.98
C GLU A 99 2.88 -12.98 4.56
N PHE A 100 2.04 -11.98 4.30
CA PHE A 100 0.65 -11.95 4.74
C PHE A 100 -0.13 -13.14 4.16
N GLU A 101 -0.01 -13.43 2.87
CA GLU A 101 -0.67 -14.56 2.23
C GLU A 101 -0.22 -15.91 2.79
N LYS A 102 1.08 -16.08 3.04
CA LYS A 102 1.63 -17.30 3.66
C LYS A 102 0.97 -17.58 5.01
N ILE A 103 0.88 -16.57 5.86
CA ILE A 103 0.30 -16.72 7.21
C ILE A 103 -1.21 -16.94 7.11
N ARG A 104 -1.90 -16.25 6.18
CA ARG A 104 -3.33 -16.47 5.92
C ARG A 104 -3.60 -17.91 5.49
N TYR A 105 -2.75 -18.48 4.65
CA TYR A 105 -2.87 -19.87 4.22
C TYR A 105 -2.70 -20.85 5.40
N LEU A 106 -1.70 -20.64 6.26
CA LEU A 106 -1.49 -21.45 7.46
C LEU A 106 -2.68 -21.38 8.43
N GLU A 107 -3.26 -20.20 8.63
CA GLU A 107 -4.47 -20.05 9.45
C GLU A 107 -5.64 -20.83 8.87
N GLN A 108 -5.84 -20.81 7.55
CA GLN A 108 -6.90 -21.56 6.89
C GLN A 108 -6.75 -23.07 7.07
N GLU A 109 -5.51 -23.59 7.00
CA GLU A 109 -5.24 -25.00 7.29
C GLU A 109 -5.53 -25.38 8.75
N GLU A 110 -5.16 -24.53 9.72
CA GLU A 110 -5.52 -24.76 11.13
C GLU A 110 -7.02 -24.76 11.35
N ILE A 111 -7.74 -23.78 10.78
CA ILE A 111 -9.19 -23.70 10.90
C ILE A 111 -9.86 -24.96 10.33
N LYS A 112 -9.39 -25.45 9.17
CA LYS A 112 -9.89 -26.71 8.59
C LYS A 112 -9.69 -27.89 9.54
N LYS A 113 -8.50 -28.04 10.12
CA LYS A 113 -8.20 -29.12 11.08
C LYS A 113 -9.08 -29.04 12.32
N ILE A 114 -9.31 -27.83 12.85
CA ILE A 114 -10.19 -27.62 14.01
C ILE A 114 -11.63 -27.98 13.66
N LEU A 115 -12.12 -27.57 12.49
CA LEU A 115 -13.46 -27.91 11.99
C LEU A 115 -13.65 -29.42 11.80
N GLU A 116 -12.67 -30.10 11.21
CA GLU A 116 -12.73 -31.56 11.05
C GLU A 116 -12.74 -32.29 12.39
N LYS A 117 -11.95 -31.81 13.36
CA LYS A 117 -11.96 -32.37 14.71
C LYS A 117 -13.32 -32.17 15.40
N ALA A 118 -13.85 -30.94 15.35
CA ALA A 118 -15.17 -30.64 15.91
C ALA A 118 -16.28 -31.51 15.30
N LYS A 119 -16.27 -31.72 13.97
CA LYS A 119 -17.23 -32.60 13.30
C LYS A 119 -17.13 -34.06 13.77
N LYS A 120 -15.92 -34.56 14.01
CA LYS A 120 -15.72 -35.92 14.54
C LYS A 120 -16.21 -36.04 15.97
N ASP A 121 -15.90 -35.05 16.81
CA ASP A 121 -16.34 -35.01 18.20
C ASP A 121 -17.88 -34.92 18.28
N GLU A 122 -18.51 -34.10 17.43
CA GLU A 122 -19.97 -34.01 17.31
C GLU A 122 -20.61 -35.33 16.85
N ALA A 123 -20.01 -36.03 15.88
CA ALA A 123 -20.52 -37.32 15.42
C ALA A 123 -20.47 -38.39 16.52
N ILE A 124 -19.36 -38.46 17.28
CA ILE A 124 -19.23 -39.36 18.42
C ILE A 124 -20.29 -39.05 19.49
N MET A 125 -20.50 -37.78 19.82
CA MET A 125 -21.53 -37.38 20.78
C MET A 125 -22.94 -37.74 20.31
N LEU A 126 -23.23 -37.57 19.02
CA LEU A 126 -24.53 -37.97 18.44
C LEU A 126 -24.75 -39.49 18.54
N ASP A 127 -23.73 -40.29 18.25
CA ASP A 127 -23.78 -41.75 18.38
C ASP A 127 -23.98 -42.17 19.84
N GLU A 128 -23.28 -41.54 20.79
CA GLU A 128 -23.45 -41.79 22.22
C GLU A 128 -24.86 -41.46 22.70
N ILE A 129 -25.41 -40.30 22.30
CA ILE A 129 -26.78 -39.90 22.61
C ILE A 129 -27.78 -40.89 22.00
N ALA A 130 -27.55 -41.37 20.78
CA ALA A 130 -28.40 -42.35 20.12
C ALA A 130 -28.40 -43.69 20.88
N ILE A 131 -27.22 -44.18 21.30
CA ILE A 131 -27.08 -45.40 22.11
C ILE A 131 -27.81 -45.24 23.45
N GLN A 132 -27.62 -44.11 24.14
CA GLN A 132 -28.31 -43.83 25.41
C GLN A 132 -29.83 -43.81 25.21
N ARG A 133 -30.33 -43.12 24.19
CA ARG A 133 -31.78 -43.13 23.89
C ARG A 133 -32.30 -44.52 23.60
N TYR A 134 -31.59 -45.30 22.80
CA TYR A 134 -32.00 -46.66 22.46
C TYR A 134 -32.03 -47.58 23.69
N SER A 135 -31.02 -47.48 24.57
CA SER A 135 -30.99 -48.28 25.81
C SER A 135 -32.09 -47.87 26.79
N PHE A 136 -32.42 -46.59 26.91
CA PHE A 136 -33.56 -46.11 27.70
C PHE A 136 -34.91 -46.62 27.19
N ILE A 137 -35.11 -46.69 25.87
CA ILE A 137 -36.36 -47.19 25.27
C ILE A 137 -36.52 -48.71 25.48
N LYS A 138 -35.41 -49.47 25.53
CA LYS A 138 -35.45 -50.94 25.69
C LYS A 138 -35.62 -51.39 27.15
N ALA A 139 -35.43 -50.49 28.12
CA ALA A 139 -35.54 -50.75 29.55
C ALA A 139 -36.94 -50.44 30.13
N ASN A 140 -37.80 -49.77 29.35
CA ASN A 140 -39.23 -49.60 29.60
C ASN A 140 -40.03 -50.59 28.74
#